data_AF-A0A812A495-F1
#
_entry.id   AF-A0A812A495-F1
#
_cell.length_a   1.000
_cell.length_b   1.000
_cell.length_c   1.000
_cell.angle_alpha   90.00
_cell.angle_beta   90.00
_cell.angle_gamma   90.00
#
_symmetry.space_group_name_H-M   'P 1'
#
loop_
_entity.id
_entity.type
_entity.pdbx_description
1 polymer ?
#
loop_
_entity_poly.entity_id
_entity_poly.type
_entity_poly.pdbx_seq_one_letter_code
_entity_poly.pdbx_strand_id
1 'polypeptide(L)' 'MSEDLNPESISTMLQHWIEHNERHSESFNEWAMRLKDAGYRRAGEEIMHAAEKMDQSTECLKRAIEEIP' A
#
# COMPACT_ATOMS: atom_id res chain seq x y z
N MET A 1 15.48 -14.12 -16.29
CA MET A 1 14.73 -13.84 -17.53
C MET A 1 14.25 -12.42 -17.43
N SER A 2 14.58 -11.57 -18.39
CA SER A 2 13.90 -10.29 -18.52
C SER A 2 12.45 -10.62 -18.90
N GLU A 3 11.51 -10.40 -17.98
CA GLU A 3 10.12 -10.33 -18.41
C GLU A 3 10.04 -9.21 -19.44
N ASP A 4 9.54 -9.52 -20.63
CA ASP A 4 9.26 -8.50 -21.62
C ASP A 4 8.24 -7.54 -20.99
N LEU A 5 8.69 -6.30 -20.76
CA LEU A 5 7.86 -5.21 -20.28
C LEU A 5 6.84 -4.90 -21.36
N ASN A 6 5.65 -5.49 -21.21
CA ASN A 6 4.51 -5.26 -22.07
C ASN A 6 3.36 -4.69 -21.21
N PRO A 7 2.38 -4.02 -21.83
CA PRO A 7 1.33 -3.34 -21.08
C PRO A 7 0.54 -4.26 -20.14
N GLU A 8 0.31 -5.52 -20.53
CA GLU A 8 -0.42 -6.50 -19.73
C GLU A 8 0.38 -6.94 -18.50
N SER A 9 1.69 -7.20 -18.66
CA SER A 9 2.57 -7.61 -17.56
C SER A 9 2.78 -6.46 -16.56
N ILE A 10 2.92 -5.23 -17.05
CA ILE A 10 3.03 -4.03 -16.21
C ILE A 10 1.73 -3.79 -15.45
N SER A 11 0.57 -3.83 -16.12
CA SER A 11 -0.73 -3.63 -15.49
C SER A 11 -1.01 -4.68 -14.42
N THR A 12 -0.71 -5.96 -14.71
CA THR A 12 -0.85 -7.06 -13.76
C THR A 12 0.01 -6.83 -12.53
N MET A 13 1.28 -6.46 -12.70
CA MET A 13 2.19 -6.17 -11.60
C MET A 13 1.69 -4.99 -10.74
N LEU A 14 1.26 -3.88 -11.37
CA LEU A 14 0.73 -2.71 -10.67
C LEU A 14 -0.53 -3.05 -9.87
N GLN A 15 -1.45 -3.84 -10.44
CA GLN A 15 -2.65 -4.32 -9.73
C GLN A 15 -2.30 -5.14 -8.48
N HIS A 16 -1.34 -6.06 -8.59
CA HIS A 16 -0.89 -6.85 -7.44
C HIS A 16 -0.30 -5.97 -6.34
N TRP A 17 0.48 -4.94 -6.69
CA TRP A 17 1.04 -4.02 -5.71
C TRP A 17 -0.04 -3.13 -5.07
N ILE A 18 -1.02 -2.66 -5.83
CA ILE A 18 -2.18 -1.93 -5.31
C ILE A 18 -2.93 -2.77 -4.27
N GLU A 19 -3.31 -4.00 -4.62
CA GLU A 19 -4.03 -4.91 -3.72
C GLU A 19 -3.21 -5.24 -2.46
N HIS A 20 -1.89 -5.41 -2.61
CA HIS A 20 -1.02 -5.67 -1.48
C HIS A 20 -0.86 -4.46 -0.55
N ASN A 21 -0.73 -3.25 -1.11
CA ASN A 21 -0.66 -2.02 -0.34
C ASN A 21 -1.96 -1.75 0.42
N GLU A 22 -3.13 -1.97 -0.21
CA GLU A 22 -4.43 -1.82 0.45
C GLU A 22 -4.56 -2.77 1.65
N ARG A 23 -4.19 -4.05 1.49
CA ARG A 23 -4.14 -5.02 2.60
C ARG A 23 -3.17 -4.61 3.72
N HIS A 24 -2.02 -4.03 3.36
CA HIS A 24 -1.07 -3.51 4.34
C HIS A 24 -1.62 -2.31 5.09
N SER A 25 -2.26 -1.37 4.41
CA SER A 25 -2.88 -0.20 5.04
C SER A 25 -3.95 -0.62 6.05
N GLU A 26 -4.84 -1.54 5.67
CA GLU A 26 -5.84 -2.12 6.58
C GLU A 26 -5.18 -2.75 7.83
N SER A 27 -4.20 -3.63 7.61
CA SER A 27 -3.47 -4.29 8.69
C SER A 27 -2.76 -3.30 9.62
N PHE A 28 -2.14 -2.25 9.06
CA PHE A 28 -1.46 -1.23 9.84
C PHE A 28 -2.44 -0.43 10.68
N ASN A 29 -3.59 -0.05 10.12
CA ASN A 29 -4.64 0.64 10.88
C ASN A 29 -5.15 -0.21 12.05
N GLU A 30 -5.41 -1.50 11.83
CA GLU A 30 -5.81 -2.43 12.90
C GLU A 30 -4.78 -2.50 14.03
N TRP A 31 -3.50 -2.68 13.69
CA TRP A 31 -2.44 -2.76 14.68
C TRP A 31 -2.16 -1.43 15.39
N ALA A 32 -2.28 -0.30 14.67
CA ALA A 32 -2.16 1.02 15.24
C ALA A 32 -3.20 1.26 16.34
N MET A 33 -4.45 0.84 16.12
CA MET A 33 -5.52 0.89 17.12
C MET A 33 -5.18 0.01 18.33
N ARG A 34 -4.81 -1.26 18.10
CA ARG A 34 -4.44 -2.19 19.19
C ARG A 34 -3.29 -1.69 20.05
N LEU A 35 -2.29 -1.05 19.44
CA LEU A 35 -1.16 -0.45 20.16
C LEU A 35 -1.57 0.77 20.98
N LYS A 36 -2.44 1.62 20.44
CA LYS A 36 -3.00 2.77 21.18
C LYS A 36 -3.79 2.30 22.41
N ASP A 37 -4.63 1.27 22.26
CA ASP A 37 -5.41 0.69 23.35
C ASP A 37 -4.54 0.03 24.43
N ALA A 38 -3.42 -0.57 24.02
CA ALA A 38 -2.43 -1.15 24.93
C ALA A 38 -1.50 -0.11 25.60
N GLY A 39 -1.73 1.19 25.38
CA GLY A 39 -0.96 2.29 25.99
C GLY A 39 0.30 2.71 25.20
N TYR A 40 0.62 2.06 24.09
CA TYR A 40 1.75 2.39 23.22
C TYR A 40 1.39 3.46 22.19
N ARG A 41 0.85 4.59 22.66
CA ARG A 41 0.25 5.63 21.81
C ARG A 41 1.17 6.09 20.67
N ARG A 42 2.42 6.45 20.99
CA ARG A 42 3.40 6.94 20.00
C ARG A 42 3.73 5.89 18.93
N ALA A 43 3.84 4.62 19.31
CA ALA A 43 4.09 3.55 18.34
C ALA A 43 2.88 3.36 17.41
N GLY A 44 1.67 3.40 17.96
CA GLY A 44 0.45 3.34 17.15
C GLY A 44 0.28 4.55 16.23
N GLU A 45 0.72 5.75 16.63
CA GLU A 45 0.76 6.94 15.76
C GLU A 45 1.71 6.74 14.57
N GLU A 46 2.93 6.22 14.79
CA GLU A 46 3.88 5.96 13.70
C GLU A 46 3.36 4.88 12.73
N ILE A 47 2.69 3.85 13.21
CA ILE A 47 2.08 2.82 12.33
C ILE A 47 0.91 3.40 11.54
N MET A 48 0.13 4.32 12.12
CA MET A 48 -0.94 5.00 11.39
C MET A 48 -0.36 5.88 10.27
N HIS A 49 0.74 6.60 10.52
CA HIS A 49 1.46 7.30 9.45
C HIS A 49 2.03 6.35 8.38
N ALA A 50 2.41 5.12 8.75
CA ALA A 50 2.82 4.12 7.78
C ALA A 50 1.65 3.68 6.88
N ALA A 51 0.44 3.56 7.43
CA ALA A 51 -0.77 3.29 6.65
C ALA A 51 -1.06 4.43 5.66
N GLU A 52 -1.00 5.69 6.12
CA GLU A 52 -1.21 6.86 5.25
C GLU A 52 -0.20 6.91 4.09
N LYS A 53 1.07 6.60 4.35
CA LYS A 53 2.09 6.52 3.29
C LYS A 53 1.82 5.37 2.33
N MET A 54 1.27 4.26 2.83
CA MET A 54 0.86 3.14 1.99
C MET A 54 -0.27 3.55 1.06
N ASP A 55 -1.28 4.27 1.56
CA ASP A 55 -2.37 4.80 0.75
C ASP A 55 -1.87 5.78 -0.31
N GLN A 56 -0.96 6.69 0.05
CA GLN A 56 -0.32 7.61 -0.90
C GLN A 56 0.44 6.87 -1.99
N SER A 57 1.15 5.79 -1.63
CA SER A 57 1.83 4.91 -2.58
C SER A 57 0.82 4.25 -3.53
N THR A 58 -0.28 3.71 -3.00
CA THR A 58 -1.38 3.13 -3.79
C THR A 58 -1.94 4.12 -4.80
N GLU A 59 -2.18 5.37 -4.40
CA GLU A 59 -2.68 6.40 -5.32
C GLU A 59 -1.67 6.76 -6.42
N CYS A 60 -0.37 6.72 -6.14
CA CYS A 60 0.65 6.84 -7.19
C CYS A 60 0.60 5.68 -8.18
N LEU A 61 0.41 4.44 -7.70
CA LEU A 61 0.31 3.26 -8.55
C LEU A 61 -0.96 3.26 -9.41
N LYS A 62 -2.10 3.71 -8.85
CA LYS A 62 -3.34 3.90 -9.61
C LYS A 62 -3.16 4.93 -10.72
N ARG A 63 -2.50 6.06 -10.48
CA ARG A 63 -2.17 6.99 -11.57
C ARG A 63 -1.21 6.38 -12.58
N ALA A 64 -0.27 5.56 -12.15
CA ALA A 64 0.66 4.88 -13.07
C ALA A 64 -0.06 3.89 -13.99
N ILE A 65 -1.07 3.16 -13.51
CA ILE A 65 -1.82 2.20 -14.34
C ILE A 65 -2.66 2.90 -15.43
N GLU A 66 -3.13 4.12 -15.17
CA GLU A 66 -3.88 4.93 -16.14
C GLU A 66 -3.03 5.38 -17.34
N GLU A 67 -1.70 5.38 -17.20
CA GLU A 67 -0.75 5.74 -18.26
C GLU A 67 -0.29 4.52 -19.09
N ILE A 68 -0.74 3.30 -18.74
CA ILE A 68 -0.39 2.08 -19.47
C ILE A 68 -1.43 1.83 -20.58
N PRO A 69 -1.01 1.67 -21.85
CA PRO A 69 -1.90 1.56 -23.01
C PRO A 69 -2.63 0.22 -23.13
#